data_AF-A0A3A0FX82-F1
#
_entry.id   AF-A0A3A0FX82-F1
#
_cell.length_a   1.000
_cell.length_b   1.000
_cell.length_c   1.000
_cell.angle_alpha   90.00
_cell.angle_beta   90.00
_cell.angle_gamma   90.00
#
_symmetry.space_group_name_H-M   'P 1'
#
loop_
_entity.id
_entity.type
_entity.pdbx_description
1 polymer ?
#
loop_
_entity_poly.entity_id
_entity_poly.type
_entity_poly.pdbx_seq_one_letter_code
_entity_poly.pdbx_strand_id
1 'polypeptide(L)'
;MRDLVERYDGDGRDDAPGLPRVKHWEIGNEPDFDPTRADDEPDYGSCYGDDPAGYGEELRTAYHAAKAADPEAQVVFGAVAYDRFYDRPDLDPPGPFRFDFVREVVAALQQAHGTEPGWPFFDVLGFHNYNDFRDNWDGPDGRDPEIIGKARHLREHQLVAPGRFDLSALPLLASEMGIAAGPSDAFTERNEDYQAAYVGQVMIRSAAAGLRAAIWYTAADRNTGACDRPYDWLAHGLLRTRFVAERVARCDPPPLPRYTARAAFEPRPALTAFRVMGELLSRATYGRQVTAVELGTYDVEAHVFTLADGRAAMALFGDSGDRLGRKGVANPAHPVDVGPALLPGWTGRVRVIDHLGYGEVEAGDTVRVTTSFAPKYVVVEP
;
A
#
# COMPACT_ATOMS: atom_id res chain seq x y z
N MET A 1 -2.91 25.68 6.08
CA MET A 1 -3.13 25.13 4.72
C MET A 1 -2.74 26.11 3.62
N ARG A 2 -3.48 27.19 3.36
CA ARG A 2 -3.20 28.15 2.27
C ARG A 2 -1.73 28.58 2.19
N ASP A 3 -1.19 29.11 3.27
CA ASP A 3 0.20 29.62 3.29
C ASP A 3 1.24 28.49 3.12
N LEU A 4 0.87 27.25 3.45
CA LEU A 4 1.71 26.08 3.17
C LEU A 4 1.61 25.71 1.69
N VAL A 5 0.42 25.76 1.07
CA VAL A 5 0.25 25.50 -0.36
C VAL A 5 0.99 26.52 -1.21
N GLU A 6 0.79 27.81 -0.95
CA GLU A 6 1.51 28.92 -1.62
C GLU A 6 3.03 28.69 -1.59
N ARG A 7 3.55 28.26 -0.45
CA ARG A 7 4.99 28.07 -0.25
C ARG A 7 5.60 26.97 -1.16
N TYR A 8 4.79 26.05 -1.70
CA TYR A 8 5.25 24.88 -2.44
C TYR A 8 4.52 24.66 -3.78
N ASP A 9 3.72 25.62 -4.26
CA ASP A 9 2.99 25.47 -5.54
C ASP A 9 3.90 25.67 -6.77
N GLY A 10 5.00 26.41 -6.61
CA GLY A 10 6.00 26.65 -7.63
C GLY A 10 5.60 27.67 -8.69
N ASP A 11 4.70 28.61 -8.39
CA ASP A 11 4.25 29.66 -9.31
C ASP A 11 5.21 30.88 -9.36
N GLY A 12 6.18 30.94 -8.45
CA GLY A 12 7.18 32.01 -8.32
C GLY A 12 6.83 33.11 -7.30
N ARG A 13 5.68 33.01 -6.61
CA ARG A 13 5.21 33.94 -5.58
C ARG A 13 5.33 33.29 -4.21
N ASP A 14 6.01 33.96 -3.28
CA ASP A 14 6.22 33.51 -1.89
C ASP A 14 6.71 32.04 -1.69
N ASP A 15 7.21 31.44 -2.78
CA ASP A 15 7.79 30.11 -2.85
C ASP A 15 8.98 29.95 -1.90
N ALA A 16 9.09 28.76 -1.33
CA ALA A 16 10.29 28.40 -0.61
C ALA A 16 11.50 28.20 -1.55
N PRO A 17 12.66 28.82 -1.27
CA PRO A 17 13.84 28.68 -2.13
C PRO A 17 14.31 27.22 -2.22
N GLY A 18 14.36 26.67 -3.45
CA GLY A 18 14.97 25.37 -3.73
C GLY A 18 14.22 24.15 -3.18
N LEU A 19 12.96 24.29 -2.80
CA LEU A 19 12.14 23.20 -2.28
C LEU A 19 11.32 22.48 -3.38
N PRO A 20 10.87 21.23 -3.16
CA PRO A 20 10.07 20.50 -4.14
C PRO A 20 8.71 21.18 -4.36
N ARG A 21 8.16 21.03 -5.56
CA ARG A 21 6.76 21.38 -5.81
C ARG A 21 5.85 20.32 -5.22
N VAL A 22 4.86 20.72 -4.43
CA VAL A 22 3.90 19.82 -3.78
C VAL A 22 2.53 20.05 -4.41
N LYS A 23 1.99 19.00 -5.04
CA LYS A 23 0.68 19.05 -5.72
C LYS A 23 -0.40 18.22 -5.04
N HIS A 24 -0.05 17.37 -4.06
CA HIS A 24 -1.02 16.57 -3.33
C HIS A 24 -0.89 16.89 -1.85
N TRP A 25 -2.02 17.18 -1.21
CA TRP A 25 -2.09 17.60 0.18
C TRP A 25 -3.08 16.74 0.95
N GLU A 26 -2.56 15.91 1.83
CA GLU A 26 -3.33 15.01 2.68
C GLU A 26 -3.75 15.69 3.98
N ILE A 27 -5.05 15.61 4.28
CA ILE A 27 -5.66 16.32 5.41
C ILE A 27 -5.91 15.33 6.54
N GLY A 28 -5.02 15.34 7.54
CA GLY A 28 -5.03 14.39 8.64
C GLY A 28 -4.40 13.04 8.28
N ASN A 29 -4.26 12.17 9.28
CA ASN A 29 -3.77 10.80 9.15
C ASN A 29 -4.66 9.88 9.98
N GLU A 30 -5.19 8.81 9.39
CA GLU A 30 -6.14 7.88 10.04
C GLU A 30 -7.29 8.60 10.75
N PRO A 31 -8.05 9.48 10.06
CA PRO A 31 -9.15 10.22 10.68
C PRO A 31 -10.29 9.32 11.16
N ASP A 32 -10.35 8.07 10.73
CA ASP A 32 -11.28 7.04 11.21
C ASP A 32 -10.94 6.50 12.62
N PHE A 33 -9.82 6.92 13.22
CA PHE A 33 -9.45 6.59 14.60
C PHE A 33 -10.38 7.27 15.61
N ASP A 34 -11.07 6.47 16.44
CA ASP A 34 -11.92 6.93 17.53
C ASP A 34 -11.16 6.86 18.88
N PRO A 35 -10.75 8.00 19.45
CA PRO A 35 -9.99 8.02 20.71
C PRO A 35 -10.77 7.48 21.89
N THR A 36 -12.11 7.43 21.82
CA THR A 36 -12.95 6.86 22.88
C THR A 36 -12.95 5.32 22.87
N ARG A 37 -12.37 4.72 21.81
CA ARG A 37 -12.27 3.27 21.58
C ARG A 37 -10.83 2.76 21.55
N ALA A 38 -9.86 3.64 21.80
CA ALA A 38 -8.44 3.35 21.68
C ALA A 38 -7.81 2.63 22.88
N ASP A 39 -8.55 2.41 23.97
CA ASP A 39 -7.97 1.92 25.23
C ASP A 39 -6.70 2.73 25.61
N ASP A 40 -5.52 2.12 25.56
CA ASP A 40 -4.21 2.75 25.82
C ASP A 40 -3.41 3.07 24.53
N GLU A 41 -4.00 2.87 23.35
CA GLU A 41 -3.40 3.12 22.04
C GLU A 41 -3.34 4.64 21.77
N PRO A 42 -2.18 5.20 21.42
CA PRO A 42 -2.06 6.62 21.10
C PRO A 42 -2.73 6.96 19.76
N ASP A 43 -3.03 8.24 19.55
CA ASP A 43 -3.47 8.70 18.23
C ASP A 43 -2.34 8.63 17.20
N TYR A 44 -2.69 8.38 15.95
CA TYR A 44 -1.74 8.25 14.84
C TYR A 44 -1.68 9.50 13.94
N GLY A 45 -2.22 10.63 14.41
CA GLY A 45 -2.20 11.90 13.69
C GLY A 45 -3.59 12.51 13.43
N SER A 46 -4.66 11.86 13.90
CA SER A 46 -6.02 12.37 13.92
C SER A 46 -6.86 11.67 14.98
N CYS A 47 -8.04 12.20 15.30
CA CYS A 47 -8.90 11.68 16.36
C CYS A 47 -10.40 11.87 16.09
N TYR A 48 -10.82 11.86 14.82
CA TYR A 48 -12.18 12.19 14.43
C TYR A 48 -13.18 11.04 14.52
N GLY A 49 -12.80 9.78 14.73
CA GLY A 49 -13.63 8.60 14.49
C GLY A 49 -15.13 8.74 14.84
N ASP A 50 -15.48 9.26 16.02
CA ASP A 50 -16.88 9.45 16.44
C ASP A 50 -17.57 10.73 15.88
N ASP A 51 -16.81 11.67 15.33
CA ASP A 51 -17.23 12.92 14.67
C ASP A 51 -16.85 13.01 13.16
N PRO A 52 -17.47 12.20 12.27
CA PRO A 52 -17.33 12.33 10.82
C PRO A 52 -17.70 13.73 10.27
N ALA A 53 -18.64 14.43 10.90
CA ALA A 53 -19.09 15.74 10.43
C ALA A 53 -18.01 16.82 10.68
N GLY A 54 -17.36 16.78 11.85
CA GLY A 54 -16.24 17.66 12.18
C GLY A 54 -15.07 17.50 11.20
N TYR A 55 -14.71 16.26 10.87
CA TYR A 55 -13.69 16.00 9.85
C TYR A 55 -14.10 16.54 8.47
N GLY A 56 -15.38 16.40 8.10
CA GLY A 56 -15.92 17.01 6.89
C GLY A 56 -15.72 18.52 6.84
N GLU A 57 -15.95 19.24 7.94
CA GLU A 57 -15.70 20.69 8.00
C GLU A 57 -14.22 21.05 7.92
N GLU A 58 -13.32 20.24 8.50
CA GLU A 58 -11.87 20.41 8.31
C GLU A 58 -11.50 20.23 6.83
N LEU A 59 -11.97 19.16 6.18
CA LEU A 59 -11.73 18.89 4.76
C LEU A 59 -12.20 20.04 3.89
N ARG A 60 -13.43 20.52 4.09
CA ARG A 60 -13.99 21.66 3.36
C ARG A 60 -13.16 22.92 3.53
N THR A 61 -12.73 23.21 4.76
CA THR A 61 -11.89 24.38 5.06
C THR A 61 -10.51 24.27 4.40
N ALA A 62 -9.88 23.09 4.49
CA ALA A 62 -8.60 22.83 3.86
C ALA A 62 -8.67 22.88 2.33
N TYR A 63 -9.75 22.37 1.74
CA TYR A 63 -9.99 22.38 0.30
C TYR A 63 -10.00 23.78 -0.26
N HIS A 64 -10.84 24.65 0.28
CA HIS A 64 -10.92 26.04 -0.17
C HIS A 64 -9.61 26.79 0.04
N ALA A 65 -8.94 26.56 1.18
CA ALA A 65 -7.65 27.17 1.46
C ALA A 65 -6.56 26.73 0.47
N ALA A 66 -6.54 25.45 0.08
CA ALA A 66 -5.60 24.92 -0.91
C ALA A 66 -5.88 25.47 -2.30
N LYS A 67 -7.13 25.35 -2.78
CA LYS A 67 -7.53 25.81 -4.11
C LYS A 67 -7.40 27.32 -4.31
N ALA A 68 -7.48 28.09 -3.22
CA ALA A 68 -7.27 29.54 -3.26
C ALA A 68 -5.80 29.95 -3.45
N ALA A 69 -4.85 29.12 -3.00
CA ALA A 69 -3.42 29.31 -3.27
C ALA A 69 -3.04 28.71 -4.63
N ASP A 70 -3.34 27.43 -4.83
CA ASP A 70 -3.06 26.71 -6.07
C ASP A 70 -4.33 25.99 -6.57
N PRO A 71 -4.98 26.50 -7.63
CA PRO A 71 -6.15 25.85 -8.22
C PRO A 71 -5.88 24.42 -8.73
N GLU A 72 -4.62 24.05 -8.99
CA GLU A 72 -4.24 22.71 -9.43
C GLU A 72 -3.93 21.75 -8.26
N ALA A 73 -3.83 22.25 -7.03
CA ALA A 73 -3.57 21.43 -5.85
C ALA A 73 -4.64 20.33 -5.73
N GLN A 74 -4.19 19.09 -5.53
CA GLN A 74 -5.04 17.94 -5.26
C GLN A 74 -5.17 17.77 -3.76
N VAL A 75 -6.39 17.82 -3.25
CA VAL A 75 -6.66 17.64 -1.82
C VAL A 75 -7.05 16.19 -1.60
N VAL A 76 -6.30 15.52 -0.73
CA VAL A 76 -6.47 14.11 -0.42
C VAL A 76 -7.26 14.03 0.89
N PHE A 77 -8.39 13.31 0.86
CA PHE A 77 -9.05 12.85 2.08
C PHE A 77 -8.02 12.01 2.84
N GLY A 78 -7.62 12.47 4.03
CA GLY A 78 -6.65 11.84 4.91
C GLY A 78 -6.83 10.33 4.97
N ALA A 79 -5.75 9.59 4.72
CA ALA A 79 -5.86 8.17 4.55
C ALA A 79 -6.41 7.50 5.80
N VAL A 80 -7.51 6.79 5.62
CA VAL A 80 -8.12 5.98 6.67
C VAL A 80 -7.28 4.74 6.90
N ALA A 81 -7.13 4.32 8.16
CA ALA A 81 -6.51 3.03 8.46
C ALA A 81 -7.33 1.93 7.79
N TYR A 82 -8.66 2.03 7.96
CA TYR A 82 -9.65 1.15 7.36
C TYR A 82 -9.36 -0.34 7.62
N ASP A 83 -8.91 -0.65 8.82
CA ASP A 83 -8.72 -1.98 9.38
C ASP A 83 -8.99 -1.87 10.89
N ARG A 84 -9.04 -2.98 11.62
CA ARG A 84 -9.21 -2.97 13.07
C ARG A 84 -10.43 -2.17 13.56
N PHE A 85 -11.59 -2.57 13.09
CA PHE A 85 -12.84 -1.86 13.37
C PHE A 85 -13.45 -2.23 14.73
N TYR A 86 -13.95 -1.25 15.48
CA TYR A 86 -14.71 -1.53 16.71
C TYR A 86 -16.17 -1.91 16.45
N ASP A 87 -16.71 -1.54 15.30
CA ASP A 87 -18.12 -1.69 14.90
C ASP A 87 -18.34 -2.78 13.84
N ARG A 88 -17.29 -3.56 13.52
CA ARG A 88 -17.34 -4.72 12.61
C ARG A 88 -16.61 -5.93 13.21
N PRO A 89 -17.25 -6.67 14.14
CA PRO A 89 -16.63 -7.81 14.82
C PRO A 89 -16.40 -9.02 13.91
N ASP A 90 -16.91 -9.00 12.68
CA ASP A 90 -16.63 -10.01 11.66
C ASP A 90 -15.30 -9.77 10.94
N LEU A 91 -14.68 -8.60 11.12
CA LEU A 91 -13.34 -8.26 10.64
C LEU A 91 -12.39 -8.21 11.85
N ASP A 92 -11.29 -8.96 11.78
CA ASP A 92 -10.39 -9.22 12.92
C ASP A 92 -8.95 -8.80 12.59
N PRO A 93 -8.12 -8.37 13.57
CA PRO A 93 -8.48 -8.07 14.96
C PRO A 93 -9.31 -6.80 15.11
N PRO A 94 -10.05 -6.59 16.21
CA PRO A 94 -10.71 -5.32 16.48
C PRO A 94 -9.70 -4.21 16.83
N GLY A 95 -10.17 -2.97 16.84
CA GLY A 95 -9.40 -1.80 17.29
C GLY A 95 -10.22 -0.52 17.20
N PRO A 96 -9.56 0.65 17.22
CA PRO A 96 -10.22 1.93 17.43
C PRO A 96 -10.88 2.54 16.19
N PHE A 97 -10.88 1.86 15.04
CA PHE A 97 -11.30 2.49 13.80
C PHE A 97 -12.79 2.29 13.52
N ARG A 98 -13.41 3.28 12.88
CA ARG A 98 -14.83 3.26 12.52
C ARG A 98 -15.04 2.84 11.07
N PHE A 99 -15.81 1.78 10.85
CA PHE A 99 -15.96 1.18 9.52
C PHE A 99 -16.63 2.08 8.48
N ASP A 100 -17.69 2.79 8.87
CA ASP A 100 -18.48 3.61 7.95
C ASP A 100 -18.02 5.07 7.86
N PHE A 101 -16.85 5.39 8.43
CA PHE A 101 -16.36 6.76 8.60
C PHE A 101 -16.38 7.56 7.29
N VAL A 102 -15.77 7.04 6.22
CA VAL A 102 -15.71 7.71 4.91
C VAL A 102 -17.11 8.03 4.39
N ARG A 103 -18.03 7.05 4.41
CA ARG A 103 -19.41 7.24 3.94
C ARG A 103 -20.15 8.30 4.74
N GLU A 104 -19.96 8.30 6.06
CA GLU A 104 -20.61 9.24 6.97
C GLU A 104 -20.09 10.67 6.80
N VAL A 105 -18.78 10.85 6.58
CA VAL A 105 -18.19 12.17 6.24
C VAL A 105 -18.82 12.71 4.95
N VAL A 106 -18.85 11.91 3.87
CA VAL A 106 -19.41 12.33 2.58
C VAL A 106 -20.91 12.64 2.72
N ALA A 107 -21.65 11.82 3.47
CA ALA A 107 -23.07 12.03 3.73
C ALA A 107 -23.33 13.33 4.50
N ALA A 108 -22.52 13.65 5.51
CA ALA A 108 -22.60 14.88 6.29
C ALA A 108 -22.28 16.11 5.41
N LEU A 109 -21.19 16.05 4.63
CA LEU A 109 -20.79 17.10 3.69
C LEU A 109 -21.86 17.36 2.63
N GLN A 110 -22.45 16.31 2.05
CA GLN A 110 -23.54 16.46 1.10
C GLN A 110 -24.75 17.13 1.74
N GLN A 111 -25.13 16.71 2.94
CA GLN A 111 -26.30 17.25 3.64
C GLN A 111 -26.13 18.73 3.97
N ALA A 112 -24.95 19.13 4.44
CA ALA A 112 -24.67 20.51 4.84
C ALA A 112 -24.32 21.42 3.65
N HIS A 113 -23.55 20.92 2.68
CA HIS A 113 -22.86 21.73 1.66
C HIS A 113 -22.93 21.15 0.24
N GLY A 114 -23.80 20.18 -0.04
CA GLY A 114 -23.84 19.48 -1.35
C GLY A 114 -24.16 20.35 -2.58
N THR A 115 -24.50 21.63 -2.38
CA THR A 115 -24.72 22.61 -3.46
C THR A 115 -23.58 23.63 -3.59
N GLU A 116 -22.59 23.58 -2.71
CA GLU A 116 -21.45 24.48 -2.71
C GLU A 116 -20.42 24.04 -3.77
N PRO A 117 -19.87 25.00 -4.55
CA PRO A 117 -18.78 24.70 -5.47
C PRO A 117 -17.59 24.06 -4.74
N GLY A 118 -17.08 22.97 -5.31
CA GLY A 118 -15.98 22.22 -4.72
C GLY A 118 -16.40 20.97 -3.96
N TRP A 119 -17.69 20.75 -3.68
CA TRP A 119 -18.18 19.45 -3.19
C TRP A 119 -17.67 18.31 -4.11
N PRO A 120 -17.11 17.21 -3.57
CA PRO A 120 -17.13 16.77 -2.17
C PRO A 120 -15.98 17.29 -1.29
N PHE A 121 -15.23 18.30 -1.74
CA PHE A 121 -14.11 18.95 -1.05
C PHE A 121 -12.86 18.09 -0.87
N PHE A 122 -12.69 17.09 -1.73
CA PHE A 122 -11.44 16.36 -1.92
C PHE A 122 -11.41 15.82 -3.36
N ASP A 123 -10.20 15.64 -3.88
CA ASP A 123 -9.95 15.18 -5.25
C ASP A 123 -9.52 13.71 -5.28
N VAL A 124 -9.03 13.16 -4.15
CA VAL A 124 -8.52 11.78 -4.01
C VAL A 124 -8.90 11.24 -2.63
N LEU A 125 -9.28 9.96 -2.53
CA LEU A 125 -9.41 9.27 -1.25
C LEU A 125 -8.13 8.50 -0.92
N GLY A 126 -7.54 8.80 0.24
CA GLY A 126 -6.43 8.03 0.80
C GLY A 126 -6.92 6.84 1.64
N PHE A 127 -6.13 5.77 1.72
CA PHE A 127 -6.29 4.69 2.70
C PHE A 127 -4.95 4.00 2.98
N HIS A 128 -4.80 3.33 4.12
CA HIS A 128 -3.61 2.55 4.45
C HIS A 128 -3.80 1.06 4.13
N ASN A 129 -2.71 0.34 3.86
CA ASN A 129 -2.77 -1.10 3.61
C ASN A 129 -1.60 -1.86 4.23
N TYR A 130 -1.89 -2.71 5.21
CA TYR A 130 -0.87 -3.55 5.85
C TYR A 130 -1.17 -5.02 5.65
N ASN A 131 -0.13 -5.80 5.29
CA ASN A 131 -0.23 -7.25 5.05
C ASN A 131 -0.92 -8.00 6.19
N ASP A 132 -0.75 -7.55 7.43
CA ASP A 132 -1.31 -8.18 8.61
C ASP A 132 -2.84 -8.29 8.59
N PHE A 133 -3.52 -7.44 7.81
CA PHE A 133 -4.98 -7.41 7.66
C PHE A 133 -5.47 -7.94 6.32
N ARG A 134 -4.58 -8.52 5.50
CA ARG A 134 -4.92 -9.01 4.16
C ARG A 134 -6.22 -9.81 4.13
N ASP A 135 -6.34 -10.81 4.99
CA ASP A 135 -7.40 -11.82 4.95
C ASP A 135 -8.81 -11.20 5.12
N ASN A 136 -8.93 -9.97 5.66
CA ASN A 136 -10.19 -9.23 5.77
C ASN A 136 -10.74 -8.75 4.41
N TRP A 137 -9.87 -8.68 3.40
CA TRP A 137 -10.17 -8.07 2.10
C TRP A 137 -10.10 -9.06 0.95
N ASP A 138 -9.69 -10.30 1.21
CA ASP A 138 -9.58 -11.32 0.17
C ASP A 138 -10.95 -11.60 -0.46
N GLY A 139 -11.04 -11.37 -1.77
CA GLY A 139 -12.27 -11.63 -2.52
C GLY A 139 -12.67 -13.12 -2.54
N PRO A 140 -13.96 -13.44 -2.76
CA PRO A 140 -14.52 -14.79 -2.63
C PRO A 140 -13.92 -15.84 -3.59
N ASP A 141 -13.21 -15.41 -4.63
CA ASP A 141 -12.61 -16.26 -5.66
C ASP A 141 -11.06 -16.17 -5.71
N GLY A 142 -10.42 -15.56 -4.70
CA GLY A 142 -8.96 -15.31 -4.71
C GLY A 142 -8.50 -14.28 -5.76
N ARG A 143 -9.45 -13.53 -6.34
CA ARG A 143 -9.18 -12.57 -7.44
C ARG A 143 -8.76 -11.19 -6.95
N ASP A 144 -9.07 -10.88 -5.71
CA ASP A 144 -8.93 -9.53 -5.17
C ASP A 144 -8.27 -9.56 -3.81
N PRO A 145 -7.04 -10.09 -3.73
CA PRO A 145 -6.35 -10.16 -2.48
C PRO A 145 -6.13 -8.75 -1.94
N GLU A 146 -6.30 -8.62 -0.62
CA GLU A 146 -5.73 -7.49 0.12
C GLU A 146 -6.14 -6.11 -0.43
N ILE A 147 -5.18 -5.34 -0.95
CA ILE A 147 -5.35 -3.96 -1.39
C ILE A 147 -6.30 -3.84 -2.59
N ILE A 148 -6.43 -4.90 -3.41
CA ILE A 148 -7.38 -4.92 -4.54
C ILE A 148 -8.81 -4.98 -4.00
N GLY A 149 -9.08 -5.90 -3.07
CA GLY A 149 -10.38 -6.04 -2.43
C GLY A 149 -10.73 -4.82 -1.58
N LYS A 150 -9.77 -4.30 -0.81
CA LYS A 150 -9.94 -3.10 0.02
C LYS A 150 -10.29 -1.86 -0.81
N ALA A 151 -9.52 -1.62 -1.88
CA ALA A 151 -9.78 -0.51 -2.79
C ALA A 151 -11.15 -0.61 -3.47
N ARG A 152 -11.56 -1.82 -3.88
CA ARG A 152 -12.91 -2.05 -4.41
C ARG A 152 -13.97 -1.73 -3.36
N HIS A 153 -13.82 -2.24 -2.15
CA HIS A 153 -14.80 -2.06 -1.09
C HIS A 153 -15.01 -0.57 -0.79
N LEU A 154 -13.93 0.21 -0.72
CA LEU A 154 -14.03 1.67 -0.57
C LEU A 154 -14.81 2.32 -1.71
N ARG A 155 -14.54 1.95 -2.98
CA ARG A 155 -15.28 2.48 -4.14
C ARG A 155 -16.77 2.12 -4.11
N GLU A 156 -17.09 0.88 -3.80
CA GLU A 156 -18.45 0.34 -3.95
C GLU A 156 -19.35 0.59 -2.74
N HIS A 157 -18.78 0.76 -1.54
CA HIS A 157 -19.55 0.79 -0.30
C HIS A 157 -19.33 2.03 0.57
N GLN A 158 -18.21 2.74 0.38
CA GLN A 158 -17.92 3.97 1.14
C GLN A 158 -18.12 5.23 0.30
N LEU A 159 -17.72 5.19 -0.97
CA LEU A 159 -17.91 6.30 -1.93
C LEU A 159 -19.25 6.27 -2.66
N VAL A 160 -20.12 5.30 -2.36
CA VAL A 160 -21.45 5.17 -2.97
C VAL A 160 -22.51 5.03 -1.89
N ALA A 161 -23.54 5.86 -2.00
CA ALA A 161 -24.77 5.75 -1.23
C ALA A 161 -25.96 5.91 -2.21
N PRO A 162 -26.68 4.82 -2.57
CA PRO A 162 -27.74 4.87 -3.55
C PRO A 162 -28.80 5.94 -3.24
N GLY A 163 -29.12 6.76 -4.24
CA GLY A 163 -30.06 7.88 -4.09
C GLY A 163 -29.51 9.11 -3.36
N ARG A 164 -28.25 9.07 -2.92
CA ARG A 164 -27.55 10.20 -2.29
C ARG A 164 -26.37 10.66 -3.15
N PHE A 165 -25.30 9.88 -3.24
CA PHE A 165 -24.10 10.22 -4.00
C PHE A 165 -23.45 8.99 -4.62
N ASP A 166 -22.70 9.22 -5.70
CA ASP A 166 -21.81 8.25 -6.33
C ASP A 166 -20.49 8.96 -6.65
N LEU A 167 -19.47 8.65 -5.85
CA LEU A 167 -18.11 9.15 -5.97
C LEU A 167 -17.13 8.00 -6.30
N SER A 168 -17.63 6.85 -6.76
CA SER A 168 -16.83 5.64 -7.03
C SER A 168 -15.72 5.86 -8.06
N ALA A 169 -15.85 6.88 -8.91
CA ALA A 169 -14.86 7.26 -9.92
C ALA A 169 -13.70 8.11 -9.37
N LEU A 170 -13.75 8.54 -8.10
CA LEU A 170 -12.63 9.29 -7.51
C LEU A 170 -11.36 8.43 -7.49
N PRO A 171 -10.20 9.02 -7.81
CA PRO A 171 -8.92 8.35 -7.62
C PRO A 171 -8.75 7.90 -6.15
N LEU A 172 -8.10 6.77 -5.98
CA LEU A 172 -7.63 6.30 -4.68
C LEU A 172 -6.10 6.39 -4.62
N LEU A 173 -5.54 6.61 -3.45
CA LEU A 173 -4.12 6.41 -3.18
C LEU A 173 -3.91 5.67 -1.86
N ALA A 174 -2.77 5.00 -1.74
CA ALA A 174 -2.29 4.49 -0.46
C ALA A 174 -1.06 5.28 -0.01
N SER A 175 -1.19 6.08 1.05
CA SER A 175 -0.09 6.89 1.62
C SER A 175 0.77 6.09 2.59
N GLU A 176 0.26 4.97 3.10
CA GLU A 176 1.04 3.96 3.82
C GLU A 176 0.67 2.55 3.39
N MET A 177 1.70 1.75 3.12
CA MET A 177 1.57 0.31 3.02
C MET A 177 2.88 -0.38 3.37
N GLY A 178 2.79 -1.60 3.91
CA GLY A 178 3.99 -2.36 4.19
C GLY A 178 3.79 -3.64 4.98
N ILE A 179 4.93 -4.29 5.23
CA ILE A 179 5.09 -5.38 6.19
C ILE A 179 6.36 -5.11 6.99
N ALA A 180 6.32 -5.36 8.30
CA ALA A 180 7.51 -5.26 9.14
C ALA A 180 8.41 -6.48 8.94
N ALA A 181 9.73 -6.27 8.99
CA ALA A 181 10.73 -7.35 9.01
C ALA A 181 10.92 -7.95 10.42
N GLY A 182 10.22 -7.44 11.42
CA GLY A 182 10.27 -7.89 12.82
C GLY A 182 9.60 -6.88 13.76
N PRO A 183 9.32 -7.28 15.01
CA PRO A 183 9.45 -8.64 15.52
C PRO A 183 8.35 -9.57 15.02
N SER A 184 8.61 -10.88 15.08
CA SER A 184 7.57 -11.90 14.90
C SER A 184 6.70 -11.98 16.16
N ASP A 185 5.44 -12.35 16.02
CA ASP A 185 4.51 -12.58 17.13
C ASP A 185 4.02 -14.04 17.16
N ALA A 186 2.98 -14.34 17.93
CA ALA A 186 2.43 -15.69 18.06
C ALA A 186 1.85 -16.25 16.74
N PHE A 187 1.41 -15.39 15.82
CA PHE A 187 0.65 -15.74 14.63
C PHE A 187 1.41 -15.43 13.33
N THR A 188 2.27 -14.42 13.35
CA THR A 188 2.96 -13.88 12.17
C THR A 188 4.47 -13.97 12.34
N GLU A 189 5.12 -14.71 11.45
CA GLU A 189 6.55 -14.66 11.22
C GLU A 189 6.88 -13.43 10.37
N ARG A 190 7.81 -12.61 10.88
CA ARG A 190 8.31 -11.41 10.22
C ARG A 190 9.82 -11.53 10.06
N ASN A 191 10.30 -11.38 8.83
CA ASN A 191 11.72 -11.42 8.48
C ASN A 191 11.97 -10.56 7.23
N GLU A 192 13.24 -10.36 6.87
CA GLU A 192 13.61 -9.52 5.74
C GLU A 192 13.27 -10.11 4.37
N ASP A 193 13.20 -11.44 4.27
CA ASP A 193 12.89 -12.13 3.01
C ASP A 193 11.41 -11.93 2.66
N TYR A 194 10.51 -12.07 3.64
CA TYR A 194 9.09 -11.74 3.48
C TYR A 194 8.89 -10.26 3.20
N GLN A 195 9.62 -9.38 3.88
CA GLN A 195 9.56 -7.95 3.56
C GLN A 195 9.99 -7.67 2.12
N ALA A 196 11.06 -8.31 1.64
CA ALA A 196 11.55 -8.13 0.26
C ALA A 196 10.59 -8.69 -0.79
N ALA A 197 9.94 -9.82 -0.52
CA ALA A 197 8.91 -10.38 -1.38
C ALA A 197 7.70 -9.44 -1.49
N TYR A 198 7.19 -8.96 -0.36
CA TYR A 198 5.96 -8.19 -0.28
C TYR A 198 6.03 -6.82 -0.98
N VAL A 199 7.22 -6.18 -1.02
CA VAL A 199 7.41 -4.92 -1.76
C VAL A 199 6.92 -5.04 -3.21
N GLY A 200 7.30 -6.11 -3.90
CA GLY A 200 6.84 -6.31 -5.28
C GLY A 200 5.35 -6.67 -5.33
N GLN A 201 4.87 -7.55 -4.45
CA GLN A 201 3.47 -7.97 -4.41
C GLN A 201 2.52 -6.78 -4.24
N VAL A 202 2.71 -5.96 -3.21
CA VAL A 202 1.79 -4.86 -2.89
C VAL A 202 1.81 -3.76 -3.97
N MET A 203 2.96 -3.52 -4.60
CA MET A 203 3.09 -2.53 -5.68
C MET A 203 2.41 -3.00 -6.97
N ILE A 204 2.54 -4.29 -7.30
CA ILE A 204 1.83 -4.91 -8.44
C ILE A 204 0.32 -4.86 -8.18
N ARG A 205 -0.13 -5.25 -6.98
CA ARG A 205 -1.54 -5.19 -6.59
C ARG A 205 -2.09 -3.77 -6.55
N SER A 206 -1.28 -2.78 -6.16
CA SER A 206 -1.64 -1.36 -6.23
C SER A 206 -1.89 -0.88 -7.67
N ALA A 207 -1.05 -1.33 -8.61
CA ALA A 207 -1.27 -1.05 -10.03
C ALA A 207 -2.55 -1.73 -10.55
N ALA A 208 -2.81 -2.97 -10.11
CA ALA A 208 -4.04 -3.71 -10.44
C ALA A 208 -5.31 -3.05 -9.89
N ALA A 209 -5.24 -2.48 -8.68
CA ALA A 209 -6.31 -1.71 -8.06
C ALA A 209 -6.53 -0.33 -8.73
N GLY A 210 -5.63 0.09 -9.62
CA GLY A 210 -5.69 1.39 -10.29
C GLY A 210 -5.46 2.54 -9.33
N LEU A 211 -4.55 2.38 -8.35
CA LEU A 211 -4.21 3.46 -7.43
C LEU A 211 -3.41 4.55 -8.13
N ARG A 212 -3.69 5.81 -7.78
CA ARG A 212 -2.97 7.00 -8.25
C ARG A 212 -1.54 7.03 -7.73
N ALA A 213 -1.35 6.60 -6.49
CA ALA A 213 -0.07 6.45 -5.82
C ALA A 213 -0.18 5.35 -4.76
N ALA A 214 0.96 4.72 -4.48
CA ALA A 214 1.11 3.74 -3.43
C ALA A 214 2.49 3.94 -2.79
N ILE A 215 2.52 4.29 -1.51
CA ILE A 215 3.72 4.75 -0.81
C ILE A 215 4.10 3.73 0.27
N TRP A 216 5.31 3.16 0.16
CA TRP A 216 5.82 2.23 1.15
C TRP A 216 6.09 2.96 2.47
N TYR A 217 5.48 2.48 3.55
CA TYR A 217 5.86 2.81 4.90
C TYR A 217 6.93 1.82 5.36
N THR A 218 8.18 2.23 5.58
CA THR A 218 8.78 3.56 5.44
C THR A 218 10.21 3.48 4.91
N ALA A 219 10.88 4.62 4.67
CA ALA A 219 12.24 4.63 4.13
C ALA A 219 13.27 3.98 5.08
N ALA A 220 13.19 4.25 6.38
CA ALA A 220 14.15 3.79 7.37
C ALA A 220 13.50 3.53 8.72
N ASP A 221 13.99 2.51 9.44
CA ASP A 221 13.46 2.19 10.76
C ASP A 221 13.70 3.32 11.76
N ARG A 222 12.64 3.76 12.42
CA ARG A 222 12.68 4.77 13.50
C ARG A 222 11.90 4.34 14.75
N ASN A 223 11.04 3.34 14.64
CA ASN A 223 10.17 2.89 15.71
C ASN A 223 10.98 2.25 16.85
N THR A 224 10.70 2.70 18.08
CA THR A 224 11.25 2.18 19.32
C THR A 224 10.26 2.41 20.46
N GLY A 225 10.20 1.53 21.44
CA GLY A 225 9.36 1.72 22.62
C GLY A 225 9.87 0.99 23.85
N ALA A 226 8.94 0.52 24.68
CA ALA A 226 9.31 -0.26 25.87
C ALA A 226 9.85 -1.64 25.47
N CYS A 227 10.82 -2.17 26.21
CA CYS A 227 11.47 -3.45 25.86
C CYS A 227 10.49 -4.65 25.87
N ASP A 228 9.41 -4.55 26.65
CA ASP A 228 8.34 -5.54 26.81
C ASP A 228 7.14 -5.30 25.87
N ARG A 229 7.18 -4.25 25.03
CA ARG A 229 6.14 -3.93 24.05
C ARG A 229 6.66 -4.13 22.62
N PRO A 230 6.71 -5.37 22.10
CA PRO A 230 7.35 -5.68 20.82
C PRO A 230 6.73 -4.94 19.62
N TYR A 231 5.44 -4.61 19.65
CA TYR A 231 4.79 -3.87 18.56
C TYR A 231 5.30 -2.43 18.41
N ASP A 232 5.79 -1.81 19.48
CA ASP A 232 6.43 -0.47 19.41
C ASP A 232 7.75 -0.50 18.60
N TRP A 233 8.26 -1.69 18.28
CA TRP A 233 9.52 -1.91 17.56
C TRP A 233 9.31 -2.44 16.15
N LEU A 234 8.10 -2.39 15.59
CA LEU A 234 7.85 -2.87 14.23
C LEU A 234 8.79 -2.18 13.22
N ALA A 235 9.55 -3.01 12.49
CA ALA A 235 10.64 -2.57 11.63
C ALA A 235 10.24 -2.60 10.15
N HIS A 236 9.50 -1.58 9.72
CA HIS A 236 8.97 -1.41 8.36
C HIS A 236 9.97 -0.78 7.36
N GLY A 237 11.10 -0.26 7.84
CA GLY A 237 12.05 0.49 7.04
C GLY A 237 12.73 -0.36 5.96
N LEU A 238 12.83 0.18 4.75
CA LEU A 238 13.72 -0.37 3.70
C LEU A 238 15.21 -0.31 4.11
N LEU A 239 15.53 0.55 5.08
CA LEU A 239 16.83 0.70 5.70
C LEU A 239 16.73 0.38 7.20
N ARG A 240 17.62 -0.49 7.69
CA ARG A 240 17.93 -0.55 9.12
C ARG A 240 18.61 0.75 9.55
N THR A 241 18.50 1.12 10.82
CA THR A 241 19.21 2.28 11.36
C THR A 241 20.03 1.94 12.60
N ARG A 242 21.20 2.57 12.71
CA ARG A 242 22.02 2.51 13.94
C ARG A 242 21.25 3.03 15.16
N PHE A 243 20.35 4.00 14.94
CA PHE A 243 19.47 4.56 15.96
C PHE A 243 18.62 3.49 16.66
N VAL A 244 17.99 2.59 15.88
CA VAL A 244 17.18 1.48 16.42
C VAL A 244 18.09 0.41 17.01
N ALA A 245 19.18 0.03 16.31
CA ALA A 245 20.12 -0.99 16.80
C ALA A 245 20.70 -0.67 18.19
N GLU A 246 21.10 0.57 18.43
CA GLU A 246 21.63 1.02 19.72
C GLU A 246 20.58 1.02 20.86
N ARG A 247 19.30 1.10 20.53
CA ARG A 247 18.19 1.03 21.50
C ARG A 247 17.79 -0.40 21.79
N VAL A 248 17.71 -1.24 20.75
CA VAL A 248 17.49 -2.70 20.91
C VAL A 248 18.56 -3.30 21.82
N ALA A 249 19.83 -2.90 21.66
CA ALA A 249 20.95 -3.38 22.47
C ALA A 249 20.88 -3.02 23.98
N ARG A 250 19.94 -2.15 24.39
CA ARG A 250 19.72 -1.78 25.80
C ARG A 250 18.64 -2.62 26.48
N CYS A 251 17.92 -3.43 25.71
CA CYS A 251 16.86 -4.30 26.21
C CYS A 251 17.39 -5.71 26.49
N ASP A 252 16.87 -6.32 27.56
CA ASP A 252 17.10 -7.73 27.89
C ASP A 252 15.78 -8.37 28.34
N PRO A 253 15.17 -9.28 27.53
CA PRO A 253 15.60 -9.69 26.20
C PRO A 253 15.42 -8.58 25.14
N PRO A 254 16.14 -8.63 24.01
CA PRO A 254 15.98 -7.65 22.94
C PRO A 254 14.64 -7.85 22.20
N PRO A 255 13.84 -6.78 22.00
CA PRO A 255 12.54 -6.87 21.33
C PRO A 255 12.65 -7.21 19.84
N LEU A 256 13.79 -6.89 19.21
CA LEU A 256 14.13 -7.29 17.84
C LEU A 256 15.39 -8.18 17.85
N PRO A 257 15.24 -9.50 18.04
CA PRO A 257 16.39 -10.40 18.04
C PRO A 257 17.19 -10.28 16.73
N ARG A 258 18.53 -10.18 16.84
CA ARG A 258 19.48 -10.06 15.72
C ARG A 258 19.42 -8.74 14.93
N TYR A 259 18.67 -7.74 15.37
CA TYR A 259 18.71 -6.43 14.75
C TYR A 259 20.06 -5.77 14.99
N THR A 260 20.81 -5.53 13.90
CA THR A 260 22.09 -4.84 13.93
C THR A 260 22.18 -3.88 12.76
N ALA A 261 22.94 -2.79 12.94
CA ALA A 261 23.24 -1.86 11.86
C ALA A 261 24.69 -1.38 11.98
N ARG A 262 25.48 -1.54 10.92
CA ARG A 262 26.91 -1.18 10.85
C ARG A 262 27.13 0.27 10.43
N ALA A 263 26.12 0.88 9.79
CA ALA A 263 26.12 2.25 9.34
C ALA A 263 24.89 3.01 9.88
N ALA A 264 24.87 4.34 9.72
CA ALA A 264 23.71 5.15 10.13
C ALA A 264 22.41 4.65 9.48
N PHE A 265 22.49 4.28 8.20
CA PHE A 265 21.47 3.62 7.41
C PHE A 265 22.09 2.41 6.71
N GLU A 266 21.52 1.24 6.89
CA GLU A 266 21.98 0.00 6.27
C GLU A 266 20.85 -0.63 5.44
N PRO A 267 21.04 -0.87 4.14
CA PRO A 267 19.97 -1.37 3.28
C PRO A 267 19.56 -2.80 3.61
N ARG A 268 18.25 -3.04 3.57
CA ARG A 268 17.66 -4.38 3.61
C ARG A 268 17.48 -4.92 2.18
N PRO A 269 17.33 -6.24 2.00
CA PRO A 269 16.92 -6.82 0.72
C PRO A 269 15.67 -6.17 0.12
N ALA A 270 14.73 -5.70 0.96
CA ALA A 270 13.54 -4.97 0.52
C ALA A 270 13.85 -3.68 -0.26
N LEU A 271 14.94 -2.97 0.04
CA LEU A 271 15.35 -1.81 -0.77
C LEU A 271 15.81 -2.24 -2.17
N THR A 272 16.51 -3.36 -2.27
CA THR A 272 16.90 -3.93 -3.57
C THR A 272 15.66 -4.33 -4.36
N ALA A 273 14.71 -5.02 -3.72
CA ALA A 273 13.46 -5.40 -4.37
C ALA A 273 12.64 -4.19 -4.85
N PHE A 274 12.57 -3.14 -4.03
CA PHE A 274 11.94 -1.87 -4.42
C PHE A 274 12.59 -1.27 -5.66
N ARG A 275 13.93 -1.26 -5.73
CA ARG A 275 14.67 -0.73 -6.88
C ARG A 275 14.48 -1.55 -8.13
N VAL A 276 14.58 -2.88 -8.04
CA VAL A 276 14.41 -3.79 -9.19
C VAL A 276 13.00 -3.64 -9.77
N MET A 277 11.98 -3.69 -8.91
CA MET A 277 10.59 -3.46 -9.33
C MET A 277 10.42 -2.07 -9.96
N GLY A 278 10.97 -1.03 -9.32
CA GLY A 278 10.93 0.33 -9.82
C GLY A 278 11.61 0.50 -11.17
N GLU A 279 12.79 -0.09 -11.38
CA GLU A 279 13.51 -0.04 -12.66
C GLU A 279 12.74 -0.77 -13.78
N LEU A 280 12.12 -1.90 -13.47
CA LEU A 280 11.37 -2.70 -14.45
C LEU A 280 10.01 -2.09 -14.79
N LEU A 281 9.27 -1.62 -13.80
CA LEU A 281 7.87 -1.20 -13.95
C LEU A 281 7.69 0.33 -13.96
N SER A 282 8.77 1.12 -13.87
CA SER A 282 8.67 2.57 -14.01
C SER A 282 8.03 2.93 -15.35
N ARG A 283 6.94 3.69 -15.29
CA ARG A 283 6.14 4.11 -16.46
C ARG A 283 5.56 2.95 -17.27
N ALA A 284 5.56 1.73 -16.73
CA ALA A 284 4.82 0.63 -17.32
C ALA A 284 3.30 0.91 -17.19
N THR A 285 2.55 0.43 -18.17
CA THR A 285 1.09 0.43 -18.14
C THR A 285 0.63 -0.94 -17.66
N TYR A 286 -0.20 -0.96 -16.61
CA TYR A 286 -0.86 -2.18 -16.16
C TYR A 286 -1.81 -2.69 -17.24
N GLY A 287 -1.72 -3.98 -17.56
CA GLY A 287 -2.59 -4.63 -18.55
C GLY A 287 -3.75 -5.35 -17.88
N ARG A 288 -3.46 -6.49 -17.25
CA ARG A 288 -4.47 -7.34 -16.59
C ARG A 288 -3.84 -8.29 -15.59
N GLN A 289 -4.68 -8.83 -14.71
CA GLN A 289 -4.36 -10.03 -13.95
C GLN A 289 -4.63 -11.26 -14.83
N VAL A 290 -3.79 -12.28 -14.71
CA VAL A 290 -4.00 -13.60 -15.31
C VAL A 290 -4.88 -14.40 -14.37
N THR A 291 -5.95 -14.99 -14.89
CA THR A 291 -6.92 -15.70 -14.05
C THR A 291 -6.36 -17.04 -13.56
N ALA A 292 -6.84 -17.51 -12.40
CA ALA A 292 -6.55 -18.86 -11.90
C ALA A 292 -6.92 -19.97 -12.92
N VAL A 293 -7.94 -19.73 -13.76
CA VAL A 293 -8.33 -20.65 -14.85
C VAL A 293 -7.27 -20.70 -15.93
N GLU A 294 -6.70 -19.55 -16.33
CA GLU A 294 -5.59 -19.51 -17.29
C GLU A 294 -4.30 -20.10 -16.71
N LEU A 295 -4.06 -19.92 -15.41
CA LEU A 295 -2.90 -20.47 -14.69
C LEU A 295 -3.04 -21.96 -14.36
N GLY A 296 -4.28 -22.47 -14.28
CA GLY A 296 -4.58 -23.83 -13.82
C GLY A 296 -4.39 -24.03 -12.31
N THR A 297 -4.25 -22.96 -11.53
CA THR A 297 -4.02 -23.01 -10.08
C THR A 297 -4.49 -21.71 -9.40
N TYR A 298 -4.81 -21.80 -8.10
CA TYR A 298 -5.02 -20.64 -7.22
C TYR A 298 -3.75 -20.26 -6.45
N ASP A 299 -2.70 -21.10 -6.50
CA ASP A 299 -1.46 -20.89 -5.75
C ASP A 299 -0.53 -19.83 -6.37
N VAL A 300 -0.97 -19.18 -7.45
CA VAL A 300 -0.18 -18.22 -8.23
C VAL A 300 -1.01 -17.00 -8.57
N GLU A 301 -0.42 -15.83 -8.34
CA GLU A 301 -0.90 -14.56 -8.84
C GLU A 301 0.06 -14.09 -9.94
N ALA A 302 -0.49 -13.64 -11.08
CA ALA A 302 0.29 -13.15 -12.20
C ALA A 302 -0.38 -11.95 -12.87
N HIS A 303 0.42 -10.97 -13.30
CA HIS A 303 -0.04 -9.72 -13.89
C HIS A 303 0.79 -9.37 -15.12
N VAL A 304 0.10 -8.94 -16.17
CA VAL A 304 0.70 -8.53 -17.44
C VAL A 304 0.81 -7.00 -17.47
N PHE A 305 1.95 -6.53 -17.95
CA PHE A 305 2.29 -5.12 -18.12
C PHE A 305 2.79 -4.85 -19.54
N THR A 306 2.61 -3.62 -20.01
CA THR A 306 3.36 -3.07 -21.13
C THR A 306 4.41 -2.12 -20.58
N LEU A 307 5.69 -2.42 -20.81
CA LEU A 307 6.81 -1.61 -20.36
C LEU A 307 6.88 -0.28 -21.10
N ALA A 308 7.66 0.66 -20.56
CA ALA A 308 7.82 2.00 -21.15
C ALA A 308 8.38 1.99 -22.59
N ASP A 309 9.12 0.93 -22.96
CA ASP A 309 9.65 0.71 -24.30
C ASP A 309 8.70 -0.09 -25.23
N GLY A 310 7.48 -0.38 -24.76
CA GLY A 310 6.44 -1.11 -25.50
C GLY A 310 6.54 -2.63 -25.39
N ARG A 311 7.57 -3.19 -24.75
CA ARG A 311 7.66 -4.65 -24.57
C ARG A 311 6.64 -5.15 -23.57
N ALA A 312 6.18 -6.38 -23.76
CA ALA A 312 5.33 -7.04 -22.78
C ALA A 312 6.18 -7.61 -21.64
N ALA A 313 5.65 -7.52 -20.42
CA ALA A 313 6.23 -8.16 -19.25
C ALA A 313 5.14 -8.80 -18.41
N MET A 314 5.51 -9.81 -17.64
CA MET A 314 4.67 -10.46 -16.65
C MET A 314 5.38 -10.46 -15.31
N ALA A 315 4.68 -10.06 -14.25
CA ALA A 315 5.12 -10.33 -12.89
C ALA A 315 4.28 -11.49 -12.34
N LEU A 316 4.94 -12.48 -11.72
CA LEU A 316 4.25 -13.61 -11.10
C LEU A 316 4.91 -14.00 -9.79
N PHE A 317 4.09 -14.41 -8.82
CA PHE A 317 4.49 -14.91 -7.51
C PHE A 317 3.48 -15.93 -7.02
N GLY A 318 3.92 -16.76 -6.09
CA GLY A 318 3.04 -17.69 -5.42
C GLY A 318 2.21 -16.95 -4.37
N ASP A 319 0.95 -17.34 -4.26
CA ASP A 319 0.00 -16.81 -3.30
C ASP A 319 -0.77 -17.97 -2.64
N SER A 320 -0.69 -18.09 -1.31
CA SER A 320 -1.36 -19.16 -0.57
C SER A 320 -2.80 -18.83 -0.18
N GLY A 321 -3.27 -17.61 -0.47
CA GLY A 321 -4.56 -17.11 0.03
C GLY A 321 -4.52 -16.70 1.52
N ASP A 322 -3.32 -16.56 2.10
CA ASP A 322 -3.12 -16.09 3.47
C ASP A 322 -2.16 -14.89 3.46
N ARG A 323 -2.24 -14.02 4.47
CA ARG A 323 -1.20 -13.01 4.72
C ARG A 323 0.21 -13.61 4.73
N LEU A 324 1.15 -12.88 4.12
CA LEU A 324 2.54 -13.30 4.08
C LEU A 324 3.09 -13.39 5.49
N GLY A 325 3.81 -14.48 5.79
CA GLY A 325 4.35 -14.74 7.13
C GLY A 325 3.36 -15.38 8.10
N ARG A 326 2.13 -15.71 7.71
CA ARG A 326 1.25 -16.54 8.56
C ARG A 326 1.93 -17.85 8.94
N LYS A 327 2.08 -18.10 10.24
CA LYS A 327 2.76 -19.31 10.73
C LYS A 327 2.00 -20.57 10.33
N GLY A 328 2.75 -21.59 9.90
CA GLY A 328 2.20 -22.86 9.43
C GLY A 328 1.79 -22.87 7.96
N VAL A 329 1.92 -21.75 7.26
CA VAL A 329 1.70 -21.65 5.81
C VAL A 329 3.03 -21.85 5.09
N ALA A 330 3.06 -22.79 4.14
CA ALA A 330 4.26 -23.07 3.35
C ALA A 330 4.39 -22.09 2.17
N ASN A 331 5.62 -21.83 1.75
CA ASN A 331 5.88 -21.05 0.54
C ASN A 331 5.35 -21.79 -0.70
N PRO A 332 4.35 -21.24 -1.41
CA PRO A 332 3.79 -21.87 -2.60
C PRO A 332 4.84 -21.91 -3.70
N ALA A 333 5.33 -23.12 -4.00
CA ALA A 333 6.26 -23.38 -5.08
C ALA A 333 5.51 -24.03 -6.25
N HIS A 334 4.93 -23.20 -7.10
CA HIS A 334 4.12 -23.68 -8.23
C HIS A 334 4.82 -23.36 -9.56
N PRO A 335 5.08 -24.37 -10.40
CA PRO A 335 5.69 -24.14 -11.70
C PRO A 335 4.68 -23.76 -12.78
N VAL A 336 4.92 -22.64 -13.46
CA VAL A 336 4.06 -22.08 -14.52
C VAL A 336 4.79 -22.10 -15.85
N ASP A 337 4.16 -22.63 -16.90
CA ASP A 337 4.69 -22.56 -18.26
C ASP A 337 4.24 -21.25 -18.92
N VAL A 338 5.14 -20.26 -18.91
CA VAL A 338 4.88 -18.94 -19.50
C VAL A 338 5.13 -19.01 -21.00
N GLY A 339 4.17 -18.57 -21.80
CA GLY A 339 4.25 -18.58 -23.26
C GLY A 339 3.22 -17.64 -23.89
N PRO A 340 2.98 -17.73 -25.22
CA PRO A 340 2.14 -16.79 -25.95
C PRO A 340 0.68 -16.74 -25.48
N ALA A 341 0.19 -17.79 -24.80
CA ALA A 341 -1.16 -17.81 -24.23
C ALA A 341 -1.31 -16.87 -23.02
N LEU A 342 -0.25 -16.71 -22.22
CA LEU A 342 -0.28 -15.92 -20.98
C LEU A 342 0.37 -14.54 -21.16
N LEU A 343 1.41 -14.45 -21.99
CA LEU A 343 2.20 -13.25 -22.19
C LEU A 343 2.15 -12.80 -23.66
N PRO A 344 1.44 -11.70 -23.99
CA PRO A 344 1.32 -11.22 -25.36
C PRO A 344 2.68 -10.76 -25.90
N GLY A 345 2.82 -10.76 -27.23
CA GLY A 345 4.07 -10.32 -27.89
C GLY A 345 5.22 -11.32 -27.79
N TRP A 346 4.98 -12.55 -27.34
CA TRP A 346 5.97 -13.62 -27.22
C TRP A 346 6.81 -13.83 -28.50
N THR A 347 8.13 -13.79 -28.35
CA THR A 347 9.11 -13.99 -29.44
C THR A 347 9.77 -15.37 -29.42
N GLY A 348 9.49 -16.17 -28.38
CA GLY A 348 10.27 -17.37 -28.06
C GLY A 348 11.52 -17.08 -27.23
N ARG A 349 11.75 -15.83 -26.82
CA ARG A 349 12.89 -15.42 -25.98
C ARG A 349 12.43 -14.45 -24.90
N VAL A 350 12.80 -14.72 -23.66
CA VAL A 350 12.47 -13.88 -22.50
C VAL A 350 13.65 -13.74 -21.56
N ARG A 351 13.62 -12.69 -20.74
CA ARG A 351 14.48 -12.55 -19.56
C ARG A 351 13.65 -12.79 -18.32
N VAL A 352 14.03 -13.76 -17.51
CA VAL A 352 13.41 -14.04 -16.21
C VAL A 352 14.28 -13.43 -15.14
N ILE A 353 13.74 -12.48 -14.38
CA ILE A 353 14.45 -11.68 -13.36
C ILE A 353 13.78 -11.93 -12.02
N ASP A 354 14.53 -12.27 -10.98
CA ASP A 354 13.98 -12.38 -9.63
C ASP A 354 13.82 -11.01 -8.95
N HIS A 355 13.13 -10.97 -7.82
CA HIS A 355 12.94 -9.75 -7.03
C HIS A 355 14.25 -9.08 -6.56
N LEU A 356 15.41 -9.74 -6.60
CA LEU A 356 16.69 -9.15 -6.21
C LEU A 356 17.54 -8.74 -7.43
N GLY A 357 17.02 -8.91 -8.63
CA GLY A 357 17.62 -8.46 -9.89
C GLY A 357 18.52 -9.50 -10.56
N TYR A 358 18.60 -10.73 -10.05
CA TYR A 358 19.28 -11.81 -10.77
C TYR A 358 18.41 -12.23 -11.95
N GLY A 359 18.98 -12.21 -13.15
CA GLY A 359 18.23 -12.50 -14.36
C GLY A 359 18.97 -13.38 -15.34
N GLU A 360 18.22 -14.28 -15.98
CA GLU A 360 18.70 -15.20 -17.00
C GLU A 360 17.83 -15.07 -18.25
N VAL A 361 18.45 -15.29 -19.41
CA VAL A 361 17.72 -15.31 -20.69
C VAL A 361 17.36 -16.74 -21.02
N GLU A 362 16.08 -16.97 -21.22
CA GLU A 362 15.49 -18.26 -21.55
C GLU A 362 14.86 -18.20 -22.95
N ALA A 363 14.81 -19.35 -23.62
CA ALA A 363 14.22 -19.46 -24.95
C ALA A 363 13.46 -20.76 -25.14
N GLY A 364 12.34 -20.69 -25.86
CA GLY A 364 11.47 -21.84 -26.15
C GLY A 364 10.05 -21.42 -26.53
N ASP A 365 9.24 -22.40 -26.93
CA ASP A 365 7.80 -22.20 -27.18
C ASP A 365 7.07 -21.78 -25.90
N THR A 366 7.55 -22.28 -24.75
CA THR A 366 7.22 -21.82 -23.40
C THR A 366 8.49 -21.82 -22.54
N VAL A 367 8.48 -21.06 -21.45
CA VAL A 367 9.52 -21.04 -20.41
C VAL A 367 8.89 -21.39 -19.07
N ARG A 368 9.43 -22.41 -18.39
CA ARG A 368 8.92 -22.86 -17.10
C ARG A 368 9.48 -22.02 -15.96
N VAL A 369 8.61 -21.32 -15.24
CA VAL A 369 8.96 -20.46 -14.12
C VAL A 369 8.36 -21.02 -12.83
N THR A 370 9.19 -21.49 -11.92
CA THR A 370 8.76 -21.89 -10.56
C THR A 370 8.59 -20.67 -9.68
N THR A 371 7.38 -20.46 -9.16
CA THR A 371 7.06 -19.34 -8.26
C THR A 371 7.53 -19.61 -6.83
N SER A 372 7.57 -18.53 -6.07
CA SER A 372 7.60 -18.49 -4.60
C SER A 372 6.86 -17.22 -4.19
N PHE A 373 6.71 -16.94 -2.90
CA PHE A 373 6.19 -15.62 -2.47
C PHE A 373 6.94 -14.44 -3.09
N ALA A 374 8.24 -14.59 -3.38
CA ALA A 374 9.02 -13.52 -3.99
C ALA A 374 8.69 -13.37 -5.48
N PRO A 375 8.34 -12.15 -5.96
CA PRO A 375 8.04 -11.93 -7.36
C PRO A 375 9.19 -12.30 -8.31
N LYS A 376 8.80 -12.85 -9.45
CA LYS A 376 9.63 -12.97 -10.65
C LYS A 376 9.03 -12.12 -11.75
N TYR A 377 9.88 -11.55 -12.59
CA TYR A 377 9.52 -10.72 -13.73
C TYR A 377 9.99 -11.40 -15.02
N VAL A 378 9.07 -11.70 -15.92
CA VAL A 378 9.34 -12.27 -17.25
C VAL A 378 9.16 -11.17 -18.27
N VAL A 379 10.25 -10.74 -18.89
CA VAL A 379 10.25 -9.66 -19.89
C VAL A 379 10.49 -10.27 -21.27
N VAL A 380 9.64 -9.96 -22.24
CA VAL A 380 9.86 -10.39 -23.63
C VAL A 380 11.11 -9.73 -24.20
N GLU A 381 11.95 -10.51 -24.87
CA GLU A 381 13.14 -10.03 -25.58
C GLU A 381 12.91 -10.10 -27.10
N PRO A 382 13.54 -9.20 -27.89
CA PRO A 382 13.44 -9.23 -29.35
C PRO A 382 13.92 -10.53 -30.02
#